data_AF-A0A8B8CC13-F1
#
_entry.id   AF-A0A8B8CC13-F1
#
_cell.length_a   1.000
_cell.length_b   1.000
_cell.length_c   1.000
_cell.angle_alpha   90.00
_cell.angle_beta   90.00
_cell.angle_gamma   90.00
#
_symmetry.space_group_name_H-M   'P 1'
#
loop_
_entity.id
_entity.type
_entity.pdbx_description
1 polymer ?
#
loop_
_entity_poly.entity_id
_entity_poly.type
_entity_poly.pdbx_seq_one_letter_code
_entity_poly.pdbx_strand_id
1 'polypeptide(L)'
;MGLKADHVQAMWRILILEVYLHIQCLNALENLALGKPVWEGQPWEGLEDWRGDKAVDGLYDDRSAAGGQCVISENGRRTATWRVDLGSVVSISHIDIYFRTDNHPRPTAYTSRMAGFFLYVSNTTSKEDGHLCFHEIQRVKGTPSEDQRINCSVHGRYVIYYNERLPNVSYPSYYSSFAHYELCELEVYGCRNVGYNGSNCNIPCPTNCQEKICDVNTGHCFGCVPGYVGPTCSQECPPGFYGNDCLYNCSQNCNVTRRCDRFTGKCEGGCKPGWTGATCYQKQTQAPLSCDNNNFSVLSIVVSVVIVLAGSVMNYVFWKKRNAAQTSQKRHTEEFVTENVTLRQTTNPEDNSAQYTELQEVGKPNTYEDLHTYSN
;
A
#
# COMPACT_ATOMS: atom_id res chain seq x y z
N MET A 1 -21.82 -59.31 -21.94
CA MET A 1 -20.72 -58.57 -22.63
C MET A 1 -20.20 -57.35 -21.85
N GLY A 2 -20.91 -56.79 -20.86
CA GLY A 2 -20.52 -55.52 -20.20
C GLY A 2 -19.13 -55.46 -19.55
N LEU A 3 -18.71 -56.51 -18.83
CA LEU A 3 -17.50 -56.54 -17.97
C LEU A 3 -16.16 -56.12 -18.62
N LYS A 4 -16.05 -56.00 -19.95
CA LYS A 4 -14.84 -55.44 -20.61
C LYS A 4 -14.84 -53.92 -20.72
N ALA A 5 -16.01 -53.25 -20.69
CA ALA A 5 -16.10 -51.80 -20.84
C ALA A 5 -15.59 -51.08 -19.58
N ASP A 6 -16.11 -51.47 -18.41
CA ASP A 6 -15.78 -50.84 -17.12
C ASP A 6 -14.28 -50.94 -16.80
N HIS A 7 -13.67 -52.09 -17.12
CA HIS A 7 -12.24 -52.33 -16.91
C HIS A 7 -11.35 -51.42 -17.77
N VAL A 8 -11.75 -51.18 -19.02
CA VAL A 8 -11.06 -50.24 -19.92
C VAL A 8 -11.26 -48.80 -19.42
N GLN A 9 -12.47 -48.43 -19.00
CA GLN A 9 -12.74 -47.10 -18.45
C GLN A 9 -11.96 -46.82 -17.14
N ALA A 10 -11.78 -47.83 -16.30
CA ALA A 10 -10.93 -47.75 -15.11
C ALA A 10 -9.45 -47.56 -15.47
N MET A 11 -8.93 -48.32 -16.45
CA MET A 11 -7.55 -48.15 -16.93
C MET A 11 -7.30 -46.75 -17.53
N TRP A 12 -8.23 -46.21 -18.32
CA TRP A 12 -8.12 -44.83 -18.81
C TRP A 12 -8.16 -43.80 -17.68
N ARG A 13 -8.97 -44.00 -16.63
CA ARG A 13 -8.97 -43.12 -15.45
C ARG A 13 -7.66 -43.18 -14.67
N ILE A 14 -7.06 -44.36 -14.53
CA ILE A 14 -5.75 -44.53 -13.87
C ILE A 14 -4.65 -43.87 -14.70
N LEU A 15 -4.58 -44.14 -16.00
CA LEU A 15 -3.61 -43.49 -16.89
C LEU A 15 -3.77 -41.96 -16.92
N ILE A 16 -5.01 -41.45 -16.94
CA ILE A 16 -5.27 -40.01 -16.84
C ILE A 16 -4.79 -39.47 -15.48
N LEU A 17 -5.02 -40.18 -14.36
CA LEU A 17 -4.54 -39.78 -13.04
C LEU A 17 -3.01 -39.82 -12.92
N GLU A 18 -2.36 -40.85 -13.46
CA GLU A 18 -0.90 -40.97 -13.48
C GLU A 18 -0.25 -39.90 -14.36
N VAL A 19 -0.84 -39.60 -15.52
CA VAL A 19 -0.43 -38.46 -16.37
C VAL A 19 -0.70 -37.14 -15.65
N TYR A 20 -1.83 -36.96 -14.95
CA TYR A 20 -2.11 -35.74 -14.18
C TYR A 20 -1.18 -35.58 -12.96
N LEU A 21 -0.67 -36.69 -12.40
CA LEU A 21 0.41 -36.68 -11.41
C LEU A 21 1.78 -36.37 -12.03
N HIS A 22 2.05 -36.78 -13.27
CA HIS A 22 3.27 -36.38 -14.00
C HIS A 22 3.18 -34.94 -14.56
N ILE A 23 1.97 -34.37 -14.63
CA ILE A 23 1.71 -32.94 -14.86
C ILE A 23 1.62 -32.18 -13.51
N GLN A 24 2.13 -32.76 -12.42
CA GLN A 24 2.74 -31.95 -11.35
C GLN A 24 3.91 -31.19 -11.99
N CYS A 25 3.69 -29.92 -12.31
CA CYS A 25 4.69 -29.11 -12.99
C CYS A 25 5.99 -29.12 -12.19
N LEU A 26 7.08 -29.58 -12.82
CA LEU A 26 8.43 -29.47 -12.30
C LEU A 26 8.79 -27.98 -12.34
N ASN A 27 8.37 -27.26 -11.31
CA ASN A 27 8.62 -25.83 -11.11
C ASN A 27 10.09 -25.59 -10.73
N ALA A 28 11.03 -26.09 -11.55
CA ALA A 28 12.42 -25.73 -11.45
C ALA A 28 12.58 -24.20 -11.54
N LEU A 29 13.72 -23.66 -11.12
CA LEU A 29 14.08 -22.28 -11.43
C LEU A 29 14.03 -22.09 -12.95
N GLU A 30 13.02 -21.37 -13.44
CA GLU A 30 12.82 -21.07 -14.86
C GLU A 30 13.50 -19.74 -15.21
N ASN A 31 13.93 -19.56 -16.47
CA ASN A 31 14.29 -18.23 -16.98
C ASN A 31 12.99 -17.41 -17.09
N LEU A 32 12.73 -16.59 -16.07
CA LEU A 32 11.56 -15.73 -15.95
C LEU A 32 11.58 -14.56 -16.94
N ALA A 33 12.70 -14.28 -17.61
CA ALA A 33 12.81 -13.22 -18.60
C ALA A 33 12.47 -13.67 -20.04
N LEU A 34 12.53 -14.98 -20.32
CA LEU A 34 12.30 -15.54 -21.66
C LEU A 34 10.98 -15.05 -22.29
N GLY A 35 11.08 -14.42 -23.46
CA GLY A 35 9.97 -13.88 -24.24
C GLY A 35 9.21 -12.71 -23.58
N LYS A 36 9.78 -12.03 -22.58
CA LYS A 36 9.11 -10.94 -21.86
C LYS A 36 9.19 -9.58 -22.58
N PRO A 37 8.23 -8.67 -22.30
CA PRO A 37 8.30 -7.30 -22.80
C PRO A 37 9.55 -6.56 -22.29
N VAL A 38 10.23 -5.87 -23.22
CA VAL A 38 11.42 -5.07 -22.94
C VAL A 38 11.17 -3.59 -23.22
N TRP A 39 11.83 -2.71 -22.47
CA TRP A 39 11.95 -1.29 -22.75
C TRP A 39 13.42 -0.87 -22.89
N GLU A 40 13.65 -0.02 -23.89
CA GLU A 40 14.96 0.50 -24.27
C GLU A 40 15.04 2.01 -24.02
N GLY A 41 16.10 2.44 -23.35
CA GLY A 41 16.35 3.85 -23.07
C GLY A 41 17.06 4.60 -24.20
N GLN A 42 17.94 3.92 -24.95
CA GLN A 42 18.72 4.48 -26.07
C GLN A 42 18.91 3.42 -27.17
N PRO A 43 17.82 2.98 -27.83
CA PRO A 43 17.88 1.97 -28.90
C PRO A 43 18.70 2.45 -30.10
N TRP A 44 19.27 1.52 -30.86
CA TRP A 44 19.96 1.78 -32.13
C TRP A 44 19.05 2.52 -33.13
N GLU A 45 19.56 3.59 -33.74
CA GLU A 45 18.83 4.41 -34.73
C GLU A 45 19.11 3.99 -36.20
N GLY A 46 19.90 2.92 -36.41
CA GLY A 46 20.29 2.41 -37.73
C GLY A 46 19.29 1.46 -38.40
N LEU A 47 19.78 0.62 -39.33
CA LEU A 47 18.97 -0.32 -40.11
C LEU A 47 19.05 -1.77 -39.60
N GLU A 48 19.98 -2.03 -38.68
CA GLU A 48 20.28 -3.33 -38.11
C GLU A 48 19.29 -3.70 -36.98
N ASP A 49 18.88 -4.97 -36.94
CA ASP A 49 17.85 -5.48 -36.00
C ASP A 49 18.42 -5.78 -34.59
N TRP A 50 18.95 -4.74 -33.94
CA TRP A 50 19.58 -4.81 -32.61
C TRP A 50 18.61 -4.44 -31.48
N ARG A 51 17.40 -5.02 -31.51
CA ARG A 51 16.26 -4.62 -30.68
C ARG A 51 16.25 -5.28 -29.30
N GLY A 52 15.60 -4.62 -28.34
CA GLY A 52 15.63 -5.00 -26.93
C GLY A 52 15.22 -6.45 -26.61
N ASP A 53 14.33 -7.02 -27.41
CA ASP A 53 13.83 -8.38 -27.32
C ASP A 53 14.88 -9.47 -27.59
N LYS A 54 15.96 -9.17 -28.33
CA LYS A 54 17.04 -10.15 -28.58
C LYS A 54 17.70 -10.66 -27.30
N ALA A 55 17.76 -9.82 -26.26
CA ALA A 55 18.38 -10.17 -24.99
C ALA A 55 17.49 -10.98 -24.04
N VAL A 56 16.33 -11.46 -24.52
CA VAL A 56 15.40 -12.35 -23.80
C VAL A 56 14.75 -13.38 -24.73
N ASP A 57 15.33 -13.66 -25.90
CA ASP A 57 14.78 -14.64 -26.85
C ASP A 57 15.34 -16.06 -26.64
N GLY A 58 16.35 -16.20 -25.77
CA GLY A 58 16.97 -17.48 -25.43
C GLY A 58 18.09 -17.90 -26.38
N LEU A 59 18.59 -17.00 -27.25
CA LEU A 59 19.64 -17.27 -28.22
C LEU A 59 20.90 -16.46 -27.93
N TYR A 60 22.03 -17.12 -27.70
CA TYR A 60 23.32 -16.47 -27.43
C TYR A 60 24.53 -17.29 -27.92
N ASP A 61 24.35 -18.06 -29.00
CA ASP A 61 25.43 -18.83 -29.65
C ASP A 61 26.27 -17.95 -30.59
N ASP A 62 25.63 -17.07 -31.37
CA ASP A 62 26.30 -16.09 -32.24
C ASP A 62 26.24 -14.69 -31.60
N ARG A 63 27.22 -14.41 -30.75
CA ARG A 63 27.31 -13.18 -29.96
C ARG A 63 28.00 -12.05 -30.71
N SER A 64 27.77 -12.00 -32.03
CA SER A 64 28.21 -10.93 -32.92
C SER A 64 27.08 -9.99 -33.30
N ALA A 65 27.43 -8.74 -33.62
CA ALA A 65 26.45 -7.77 -34.12
C ALA A 65 25.76 -8.21 -35.43
N ALA A 66 26.36 -9.12 -36.21
CA ALA A 66 25.75 -9.66 -37.42
C ALA A 66 24.93 -10.95 -37.17
N GLY A 67 25.08 -11.59 -36.01
CA GLY A 67 24.40 -12.85 -35.66
C GLY A 67 22.90 -12.69 -35.38
N GLY A 68 22.43 -11.47 -35.13
CA GLY A 68 21.02 -11.17 -34.86
C GLY A 68 20.52 -11.59 -33.46
N GLN A 69 21.42 -12.05 -32.59
CA GLN A 69 21.17 -12.55 -31.23
C GLN A 69 21.66 -11.57 -30.15
N CYS A 70 21.71 -10.26 -30.43
CA CYS A 70 22.10 -9.26 -29.42
C CYS A 70 21.38 -7.92 -29.61
N VAL A 71 20.96 -7.32 -28.49
CA VAL A 71 20.60 -5.90 -28.41
C VAL A 71 21.88 -5.07 -28.31
N ILE A 72 21.95 -3.97 -29.06
CA ILE A 72 23.07 -3.03 -29.05
C ILE A 72 22.49 -1.61 -28.97
N SER A 73 22.92 -0.86 -27.96
CA SER A 73 22.51 0.54 -27.76
C SER A 73 23.16 1.51 -28.73
N GLU A 74 22.55 2.70 -28.90
CA GLU A 74 23.12 3.77 -29.71
C GLU A 74 24.49 4.28 -29.22
N ASN A 75 25.36 4.62 -30.17
CA ASN A 75 26.70 5.12 -29.91
C ASN A 75 26.67 6.57 -29.36
N GLY A 76 27.78 6.97 -28.73
CA GLY A 76 27.98 8.35 -28.27
C GLY A 76 27.15 8.78 -27.05
N ARG A 77 26.27 7.91 -26.52
CA ARG A 77 25.37 8.23 -25.40
C ARG A 77 26.11 8.21 -24.06
N ARG A 78 25.65 9.04 -23.12
CA ARG A 78 26.24 9.19 -21.77
C ARG A 78 25.56 8.33 -20.71
N THR A 79 24.38 7.81 -21.01
CA THR A 79 23.68 6.79 -20.25
C THR A 79 23.13 5.76 -21.24
N ALA A 80 23.04 4.51 -20.81
CA ALA A 80 22.42 3.43 -21.54
C ALA A 80 21.55 2.65 -20.54
N THR A 81 20.30 2.34 -20.89
CA THR A 81 19.36 1.68 -19.99
C THR A 81 18.52 0.68 -20.76
N TRP A 82 18.42 -0.53 -20.25
CA TRP A 82 17.60 -1.62 -20.79
C TRP A 82 16.82 -2.25 -19.63
N ARG A 83 15.55 -2.58 -19.83
CA ARG A 83 14.67 -3.11 -18.77
C ARG A 83 13.73 -4.18 -19.30
N VAL A 84 13.70 -5.35 -18.67
CA VAL A 84 12.67 -6.36 -18.87
C VAL A 84 11.55 -6.21 -17.83
N ASP A 85 10.31 -6.46 -18.24
CA ASP A 85 9.14 -6.59 -17.36
C ASP A 85 8.74 -8.07 -17.23
N LEU A 86 8.97 -8.67 -16.06
CA LEU A 86 8.65 -10.07 -15.78
C LEU A 86 7.13 -10.31 -15.71
N GLY A 87 6.32 -9.24 -15.67
CA GLY A 87 4.85 -9.24 -15.74
C GLY A 87 4.17 -9.19 -14.36
N SER A 88 4.80 -9.76 -13.34
CA SER A 88 4.39 -9.71 -11.94
C SER A 88 5.60 -9.56 -11.03
N VAL A 89 5.39 -9.31 -9.73
CA VAL A 89 6.45 -9.53 -8.74
C VAL A 89 6.72 -11.03 -8.65
N VAL A 90 7.99 -11.41 -8.73
CA VAL A 90 8.49 -12.79 -8.71
C VAL A 90 9.69 -12.89 -7.78
N SER A 91 10.05 -14.11 -7.38
CA SER A 91 11.17 -14.38 -6.47
C SER A 91 12.42 -14.76 -7.28
N ILE A 92 13.37 -13.83 -7.43
CA ILE A 92 14.60 -14.03 -8.19
C ILE A 92 15.63 -14.76 -7.32
N SER A 93 16.36 -15.71 -7.91
CA SER A 93 17.48 -16.45 -7.31
C SER A 93 18.82 -15.85 -7.73
N HIS A 94 19.01 -15.69 -9.04
CA HIS A 94 20.18 -15.12 -9.69
C HIS A 94 19.82 -14.64 -11.09
N ILE A 95 20.66 -13.78 -11.65
CA ILE A 95 20.52 -13.23 -13.01
C ILE A 95 21.82 -13.51 -13.76
N ASP A 96 21.73 -14.20 -14.88
CA ASP A 96 22.87 -14.46 -15.76
C ASP A 96 22.83 -13.49 -16.95
N ILE A 97 23.99 -12.98 -17.36
CA ILE A 97 24.10 -12.01 -18.46
C ILE A 97 25.22 -12.43 -19.41
N TYR A 98 24.87 -12.57 -20.68
CA TYR A 98 25.77 -12.93 -21.77
C TYR A 98 25.94 -11.70 -22.67
N PHE A 99 27.09 -11.04 -22.62
CA PHE A 99 27.38 -9.83 -23.41
C PHE A 99 27.90 -10.15 -24.82
N ARG A 100 27.88 -9.15 -25.72
CA ARG A 100 28.50 -9.22 -27.05
C ARG A 100 30.01 -9.55 -26.98
N THR A 101 30.46 -10.37 -27.93
CA THR A 101 31.87 -10.78 -28.09
C THR A 101 32.41 -10.67 -29.52
N ASP A 102 31.53 -10.53 -30.52
CA ASP A 102 31.82 -10.81 -31.95
C ASP A 102 32.47 -12.18 -32.20
N ASN A 103 32.16 -13.16 -31.34
CA ASN A 103 32.70 -14.53 -31.36
C ASN A 103 34.24 -14.59 -31.31
N HIS A 104 34.88 -13.52 -30.85
CA HIS A 104 36.33 -13.42 -30.71
C HIS A 104 36.84 -14.08 -29.41
N PRO A 105 38.11 -14.53 -29.38
CA PRO A 105 38.74 -15.03 -28.16
C PRO A 105 38.70 -13.99 -27.02
N ARG A 106 38.35 -14.46 -25.82
CA ARG A 106 38.25 -13.62 -24.62
C ARG A 106 39.63 -13.32 -24.00
N PRO A 107 39.83 -12.17 -23.32
CA PRO A 107 38.88 -11.07 -23.17
C PRO A 107 38.81 -10.21 -24.43
N THR A 108 37.60 -9.86 -24.83
CA THR A 108 37.29 -9.08 -26.03
C THR A 108 37.35 -7.57 -25.76
N ALA A 109 37.48 -6.77 -26.83
CA ALA A 109 37.45 -5.31 -26.73
C ALA A 109 36.12 -4.75 -26.16
N TYR A 110 35.03 -5.51 -26.29
CA TYR A 110 33.68 -5.15 -25.82
C TYR A 110 33.56 -5.14 -24.29
N THR A 111 34.47 -5.80 -23.56
CA THR A 111 34.58 -5.72 -22.09
C THR A 111 34.66 -4.27 -21.58
N SER A 112 35.25 -3.36 -22.37
CA SER A 112 35.30 -1.92 -22.06
C SER A 112 33.93 -1.22 -22.09
N ARG A 113 32.99 -1.68 -22.92
CA ARG A 113 31.66 -1.09 -23.09
C ARG A 113 30.73 -1.46 -21.94
N MET A 114 30.71 -2.75 -21.58
CA MET A 114 29.93 -3.28 -20.46
C MET A 114 30.46 -2.87 -19.07
N ALA A 115 31.73 -2.48 -18.94
CA ALA A 115 32.35 -2.20 -17.65
C ALA A 115 31.65 -1.06 -16.86
N GLY A 116 31.55 -1.24 -15.54
CA GLY A 116 30.97 -0.24 -14.63
C GLY A 116 29.45 -0.15 -14.62
N PHE A 117 28.74 -1.11 -15.22
CA PHE A 117 27.29 -1.17 -15.17
C PHE A 117 26.74 -1.34 -13.75
N PHE A 118 25.44 -1.10 -13.64
CA PHE A 118 24.60 -1.30 -12.48
C PHE A 118 23.46 -2.24 -12.90
N LEU A 119 23.12 -3.20 -12.05
CA LEU A 119 21.92 -4.03 -12.21
C LEU A 119 20.99 -3.81 -11.02
N TYR A 120 19.76 -3.41 -11.30
CA TYR A 120 18.72 -3.21 -10.29
C TYR A 120 17.57 -4.20 -10.48
N VAL A 121 16.97 -4.61 -9.36
CA VAL A 121 15.65 -5.25 -9.34
C VAL A 121 14.66 -4.29 -8.69
N SER A 122 13.54 -4.00 -9.35
CA SER A 122 12.56 -3.00 -8.90
C SER A 122 11.13 -3.52 -9.02
N ASN A 123 10.24 -2.94 -8.20
CA ASN A 123 8.78 -3.10 -8.34
C ASN A 123 8.16 -1.99 -9.21
N THR A 124 8.93 -0.95 -9.55
CA THR A 124 8.53 0.13 -10.46
C THR A 124 9.41 0.12 -11.71
N THR A 125 9.05 0.91 -12.72
CA THR A 125 9.91 1.12 -13.91
C THR A 125 11.18 1.94 -13.61
N SER A 126 11.32 2.45 -12.38
CA SER A 126 12.41 3.29 -11.89
C SER A 126 13.56 2.45 -11.33
N LYS A 127 14.81 2.91 -11.51
CA LYS A 127 15.99 2.28 -10.86
C LYS A 127 16.24 2.88 -9.47
N GLU A 128 15.77 4.10 -9.25
CA GLU A 128 15.85 4.87 -8.01
C GLU A 128 15.08 4.19 -6.85
N ASP A 129 14.02 3.45 -7.18
CA ASP A 129 13.23 2.65 -6.22
C ASP A 129 13.77 1.20 -6.08
N GLY A 130 14.81 0.85 -6.83
CA GLY A 130 15.28 -0.53 -7.01
C GLY A 130 16.35 -0.99 -6.03
N HIS A 131 16.35 -2.28 -5.71
CA HIS A 131 17.46 -2.93 -5.03
C HIS A 131 18.65 -3.06 -5.99
N LEU A 132 19.82 -2.53 -5.60
CA LEU A 132 21.05 -2.65 -6.38
C LEU A 132 21.66 -4.05 -6.21
N CYS A 133 21.42 -4.93 -7.18
CA CYS A 133 21.96 -6.29 -7.22
C CYS A 133 23.46 -6.35 -7.53
N PHE A 134 23.94 -5.45 -8.39
CA PHE A 134 25.32 -5.46 -8.85
C PHE A 134 25.78 -4.05 -9.25
N HIS A 135 26.98 -3.68 -8.84
CA HIS A 135 27.76 -2.61 -9.46
C HIS A 135 29.25 -2.86 -9.19
N GLU A 136 30.11 -2.71 -10.20
CA GLU A 136 31.51 -3.10 -10.09
C GLU A 136 32.49 -1.97 -10.48
N ILE A 137 33.31 -1.57 -9.49
CA ILE A 137 34.37 -0.57 -9.66
C ILE A 137 35.75 -1.28 -9.61
N GLN A 138 36.04 -2.16 -10.57
CA GLN A 138 37.34 -2.84 -10.59
C GLN A 138 38.49 -1.86 -10.82
N ARG A 139 39.64 -2.16 -10.20
CA ARG A 139 40.88 -1.38 -10.31
C ARG A 139 41.94 -2.04 -11.21
N VAL A 140 41.56 -3.04 -12.02
CA VAL A 140 42.42 -3.84 -12.94
C VAL A 140 43.39 -4.75 -12.16
N LYS A 141 43.73 -5.99 -12.59
CA LYS A 141 43.42 -6.75 -13.82
C LYS A 141 42.28 -7.76 -13.63
N GLY A 142 41.59 -8.07 -14.72
CA GLY A 142 40.49 -9.04 -14.78
C GLY A 142 39.17 -8.37 -15.09
N THR A 143 39.09 -7.71 -16.26
CA THR A 143 37.88 -7.07 -16.81
C THR A 143 36.63 -7.93 -16.59
N PRO A 144 35.43 -7.34 -16.40
CA PRO A 144 34.21 -8.11 -16.23
C PRO A 144 34.09 -9.14 -17.36
N SER A 145 33.99 -10.40 -16.96
CA SER A 145 33.75 -11.53 -17.85
C SER A 145 32.55 -11.25 -18.75
N GLU A 146 32.65 -11.60 -20.02
CA GLU A 146 31.52 -11.46 -20.97
C GLU A 146 30.35 -12.39 -20.62
N ASP A 147 30.55 -13.35 -19.72
CA ASP A 147 29.48 -14.08 -19.04
C ASP A 147 29.49 -13.69 -17.55
N GLN A 148 28.38 -13.16 -17.04
CA GLN A 148 28.20 -12.81 -15.63
C GLN A 148 27.14 -13.70 -15.00
N ARG A 149 27.36 -14.14 -13.76
CA ARG A 149 26.32 -14.70 -12.88
C ARG A 149 26.19 -13.83 -11.64
N ILE A 150 25.04 -13.17 -11.51
CA ILE A 150 24.76 -12.20 -10.44
C ILE A 150 23.78 -12.84 -9.47
N ASN A 151 24.32 -13.33 -8.36
CA ASN A 151 23.53 -13.90 -7.26
C ASN A 151 22.79 -12.76 -6.52
N CYS A 152 21.56 -12.47 -6.94
CA CYS A 152 20.70 -11.48 -6.31
C CYS A 152 19.36 -12.11 -5.92
N SER A 153 19.27 -12.53 -4.66
CA SER A 153 18.13 -13.26 -4.11
C SER A 153 17.11 -12.28 -3.52
N VAL A 154 16.21 -11.79 -4.37
CA VAL A 154 15.30 -10.67 -4.07
C VAL A 154 13.95 -10.83 -4.78
N HIS A 155 12.94 -10.08 -4.32
CA HIS A 155 11.60 -10.08 -4.92
C HIS A 155 11.39 -8.79 -5.72
N GLY A 156 10.95 -8.92 -6.98
CA GLY A 156 10.77 -7.77 -7.87
C GLY A 156 10.03 -8.10 -9.16
N ARG A 157 9.68 -7.07 -9.95
CA ARG A 157 8.98 -7.21 -11.25
C ARG A 157 9.85 -6.83 -12.45
N TYR A 158 10.75 -5.88 -12.29
CA TYR A 158 11.59 -5.36 -13.37
C TYR A 158 13.06 -5.62 -13.06
N VAL A 159 13.80 -6.12 -14.03
CA VAL A 159 15.28 -6.11 -14.01
C VAL A 159 15.74 -4.98 -14.91
N ILE A 160 16.59 -4.10 -14.37
CA ILE A 160 17.05 -2.88 -15.03
C ILE A 160 18.56 -2.92 -15.13
N TYR A 161 19.08 -3.06 -16.35
CA TYR A 161 20.47 -2.81 -16.68
C TYR A 161 20.65 -1.30 -16.90
N TYR A 162 21.60 -0.68 -16.19
CA TYR A 162 21.94 0.74 -16.32
C TYR A 162 23.45 0.91 -16.40
N ASN A 163 23.92 1.71 -17.35
CA ASN A 163 25.34 2.02 -17.54
C ASN A 163 25.49 3.53 -17.82
N GLU A 164 26.56 4.15 -17.33
CA GLU A 164 26.72 5.61 -17.40
C GLU A 164 28.18 6.07 -17.52
N ARG A 165 28.35 7.22 -18.16
CA ARG A 165 29.61 7.96 -18.33
C ARG A 165 29.35 9.46 -18.12
N LEU A 166 29.02 9.83 -16.89
CA LEU A 166 28.63 11.18 -16.51
C LEU A 166 29.76 12.21 -16.73
N PRO A 167 29.45 13.45 -17.15
CA PRO A 167 30.44 14.52 -17.19
C PRO A 167 30.95 14.82 -15.78
N ASN A 168 32.25 15.13 -15.68
CA ASN A 168 32.97 15.42 -14.43
C ASN A 168 33.18 14.24 -13.46
N VAL A 169 32.78 13.01 -13.83
CA VAL A 169 33.15 11.78 -13.10
C VAL A 169 34.38 11.15 -13.75
N SER A 170 35.37 10.77 -12.94
CA SER A 170 36.59 10.10 -13.40
C SER A 170 36.40 8.58 -13.37
N TYR A 171 36.15 8.00 -14.54
CA TYR A 171 36.02 6.54 -14.71
C TYR A 171 37.39 5.87 -14.93
N PRO A 172 37.56 4.58 -14.62
CA PRO A 172 38.78 3.82 -14.92
C PRO A 172 39.13 3.83 -16.42
N SER A 173 40.42 3.89 -16.75
CA SER A 173 40.91 4.08 -18.13
C SER A 173 40.62 2.94 -19.11
N TYR A 174 40.10 1.79 -18.64
CA TYR A 174 39.64 0.68 -19.47
C TYR A 174 38.14 0.73 -19.79
N TYR A 175 37.39 1.67 -19.22
CA TYR A 175 36.00 1.91 -19.59
C TYR A 175 35.93 2.59 -20.97
N SER A 176 34.95 2.21 -21.79
CA SER A 176 34.58 2.97 -22.97
C SER A 176 34.18 4.40 -22.59
N SER A 177 34.50 5.39 -23.42
CA SER A 177 34.18 6.80 -23.18
C SER A 177 32.67 7.11 -23.19
N PHE A 178 31.86 6.16 -23.65
CA PHE A 178 30.40 6.22 -23.75
C PHE A 178 29.77 5.04 -23.02
N ALA A 179 28.51 5.19 -22.62
CA ALA A 179 27.74 4.14 -21.98
C ALA A 179 27.07 3.27 -23.04
N HIS A 180 27.01 1.96 -22.81
CA HIS A 180 26.38 1.02 -23.73
C HIS A 180 25.56 -0.04 -22.98
N TYR A 181 24.56 -0.61 -23.63
CA TYR A 181 24.11 -1.98 -23.39
C TYR A 181 24.38 -2.80 -24.66
N GLU A 182 25.09 -3.91 -24.51
CA GLU A 182 25.41 -4.85 -25.61
C GLU A 182 25.18 -6.27 -25.08
N LEU A 183 23.91 -6.62 -24.88
CA LEU A 183 23.46 -7.86 -24.26
C LEU A 183 23.04 -8.83 -25.36
N CYS A 184 23.43 -10.09 -25.26
CA CYS A 184 22.99 -11.15 -26.17
C CYS A 184 21.92 -12.02 -25.53
N GLU A 185 22.02 -12.33 -24.24
CA GLU A 185 20.89 -12.84 -23.44
C GLU A 185 21.03 -12.36 -21.99
N LEU A 186 19.90 -12.14 -21.31
CA LEU A 186 19.80 -11.84 -19.89
C LEU A 186 18.74 -12.75 -19.26
N GLU A 187 19.19 -13.80 -18.60
CA GLU A 187 18.34 -14.82 -17.98
C GLU A 187 18.03 -14.47 -16.52
N VAL A 188 16.76 -14.54 -16.12
CA VAL A 188 16.34 -14.25 -14.74
C VAL A 188 15.83 -15.52 -14.08
N TYR A 189 16.71 -16.26 -13.41
CA TYR A 189 16.36 -17.51 -12.77
C TYR A 189 15.63 -17.29 -11.44
N GLY A 190 14.47 -17.91 -11.25
CA GLY A 190 13.66 -17.71 -10.05
C GLY A 190 12.38 -18.54 -9.98
N CYS A 191 11.57 -18.23 -8.98
CA CYS A 191 10.22 -18.77 -8.79
C CYS A 191 9.17 -17.71 -9.14
N ARG A 192 8.27 -18.05 -10.07
CA ARG A 192 7.15 -17.17 -10.48
C ARG A 192 6.21 -16.83 -9.32
N ASN A 193 6.04 -17.75 -8.37
CA ASN A 193 5.23 -17.56 -7.18
C ASN A 193 6.10 -17.13 -5.99
N VAL A 194 5.85 -15.93 -5.46
CA VAL A 194 6.38 -15.48 -4.17
C VAL A 194 5.87 -16.39 -3.04
N GLY A 195 6.69 -16.60 -2.00
CA GLY A 195 6.34 -17.43 -0.84
C GLY A 195 6.76 -18.90 -0.94
N TYR A 196 7.59 -19.24 -1.93
CA TYR A 196 8.22 -20.56 -2.09
C TYR A 196 9.74 -20.43 -2.26
N ASN A 197 10.47 -21.48 -1.88
CA ASN A 197 11.93 -21.60 -1.98
C ASN A 197 12.34 -23.01 -2.47
N GLY A 198 13.65 -23.19 -2.60
CA GLY A 198 14.27 -24.39 -3.15
C GLY A 198 14.29 -24.38 -4.69
N SER A 199 15.20 -25.17 -5.26
CA SER A 199 15.41 -25.22 -6.72
C SER A 199 14.21 -25.71 -7.54
N ASN A 200 13.17 -26.24 -6.88
CA ASN A 200 11.91 -26.73 -7.46
C ASN A 200 10.68 -25.91 -7.02
N CYS A 201 10.88 -24.71 -6.45
CA CYS A 201 9.84 -23.72 -6.13
C CYS A 201 8.60 -24.29 -5.40
N ASN A 202 8.80 -25.32 -4.57
CA ASN A 202 7.75 -26.14 -3.98
C ASN A 202 7.85 -26.27 -2.45
N ILE A 203 8.94 -25.80 -1.85
CA ILE A 203 9.07 -25.68 -0.40
C ILE A 203 8.43 -24.34 0.00
N PRO A 204 7.32 -24.32 0.76
CA PRO A 204 6.73 -23.04 1.19
C PRO A 204 7.68 -22.31 2.16
N CYS A 205 7.69 -20.98 2.10
CA CYS A 205 8.41 -20.16 3.08
C CYS A 205 7.86 -20.40 4.51
N PRO A 206 8.72 -20.31 5.55
CA PRO A 206 8.30 -20.49 6.93
C PRO A 206 7.10 -19.61 7.33
N THR A 207 6.13 -20.19 8.05
CA THR A 207 4.84 -19.56 8.39
C THR A 207 4.95 -18.20 9.08
N ASN A 208 6.06 -17.98 9.80
CA ASN A 208 6.31 -16.79 10.61
C ASN A 208 7.22 -15.75 9.90
N CYS A 209 7.63 -15.97 8.65
CA CYS A 209 8.23 -14.89 7.86
C CYS A 209 7.22 -13.74 7.71
N GLN A 210 7.68 -12.50 7.79
CA GLN A 210 6.87 -11.34 7.41
C GLN A 210 6.36 -11.53 5.97
N GLU A 211 5.06 -11.27 5.77
CA GLU A 211 4.36 -11.43 4.49
C GLU A 211 4.46 -12.83 3.85
N LYS A 212 4.96 -13.83 4.60
CA LYS A 212 5.38 -15.17 4.12
C LYS A 212 6.48 -15.12 3.06
N ILE A 213 7.31 -14.07 3.04
CA ILE A 213 8.38 -13.89 2.05
C ILE A 213 9.72 -14.39 2.61
N CYS A 214 10.41 -15.22 1.84
CA CYS A 214 11.73 -15.74 2.16
C CYS A 214 12.66 -15.72 0.93
N ASP A 215 13.95 -15.84 1.20
CA ASP A 215 15.02 -16.06 0.25
C ASP A 215 14.84 -17.41 -0.47
N VAL A 216 14.86 -17.40 -1.80
CA VAL A 216 14.53 -18.58 -2.62
C VAL A 216 15.60 -19.68 -2.55
N ASN A 217 16.85 -19.31 -2.23
CA ASN A 217 18.00 -20.21 -2.26
C ASN A 217 18.23 -20.91 -0.91
N THR A 218 17.88 -20.26 0.19
CA THR A 218 18.14 -20.69 1.58
C THR A 218 16.89 -20.92 2.41
N GLY A 219 15.72 -20.43 1.97
CA GLY A 219 14.48 -20.45 2.74
C GLY A 219 14.46 -19.49 3.94
N HIS A 220 15.46 -18.61 4.06
CA HIS A 220 15.55 -17.66 5.17
C HIS A 220 14.55 -16.50 4.99
N CYS A 221 13.82 -16.15 6.05
CA CYS A 221 12.91 -15.00 6.05
C CYS A 221 13.69 -13.67 5.96
N PHE A 222 13.15 -12.68 5.23
CA PHE A 222 13.72 -11.32 5.21
C PHE A 222 13.40 -10.49 6.47
N GLY A 223 12.46 -10.99 7.29
CA GLY A 223 12.10 -10.47 8.61
C GLY A 223 11.02 -11.35 9.24
N CYS A 224 10.79 -11.23 10.53
CA CYS A 224 9.85 -12.06 11.29
C CYS A 224 8.61 -11.30 11.76
N VAL A 225 7.45 -11.97 11.70
CA VAL A 225 6.22 -11.47 12.35
C VAL A 225 6.42 -11.31 13.86
N PRO A 226 5.61 -10.47 14.55
CA PRO A 226 5.80 -10.17 15.96
C PRO A 226 6.02 -11.41 16.84
N GLY A 227 6.98 -11.32 17.76
CA GLY A 227 7.23 -12.38 18.73
C GLY A 227 8.16 -13.50 18.25
N TYR A 228 8.58 -13.52 16.98
CA TYR A 228 9.47 -14.56 16.43
C TYR A 228 10.80 -13.98 15.94
N VAL A 229 11.83 -14.83 15.88
CA VAL A 229 13.20 -14.47 15.46
C VAL A 229 13.94 -15.68 14.88
N GLY A 230 15.13 -15.43 14.32
CA GLY A 230 16.00 -16.43 13.71
C GLY A 230 15.73 -16.59 12.22
N PRO A 231 16.64 -17.25 11.47
CA PRO A 231 16.62 -17.24 10.00
C PRO A 231 15.33 -17.80 9.38
N THR A 232 14.60 -18.66 10.08
CA THR A 232 13.31 -19.22 9.62
C THR A 232 12.12 -18.79 10.50
N CYS A 233 12.29 -17.77 11.35
CA CYS A 233 11.29 -17.28 12.30
C CYS A 233 10.65 -18.39 13.17
N SER A 234 11.43 -19.44 13.43
CA SER A 234 11.04 -20.64 14.17
C SER A 234 11.30 -20.53 15.67
N GLN A 235 12.06 -19.52 16.09
CA GLN A 235 12.41 -19.27 17.50
C GLN A 235 11.51 -18.18 18.07
N GLU A 236 11.11 -18.32 19.34
CA GLU A 236 10.35 -17.30 20.06
C GLU A 236 11.29 -16.20 20.58
N CYS A 237 10.78 -14.98 20.80
CA CYS A 237 11.58 -13.92 21.40
C CYS A 237 12.21 -14.35 22.73
N PRO A 238 13.52 -14.10 22.93
CA PRO A 238 14.14 -14.27 24.24
C PRO A 238 13.41 -13.46 25.31
N PRO A 239 13.33 -13.96 26.57
CA PRO A 239 12.67 -13.23 27.65
C PRO A 239 13.22 -11.81 27.81
N GLY A 240 12.34 -10.82 27.71
CA GLY A 240 12.71 -9.41 27.72
C GLY A 240 12.72 -8.71 26.36
N PHE A 241 12.30 -9.38 25.28
CA PHE A 241 12.18 -8.82 23.94
C PHE A 241 10.80 -9.06 23.31
N TYR A 242 10.37 -8.18 22.39
CA TYR A 242 9.07 -8.25 21.70
C TYR A 242 9.08 -7.60 20.30
N GLY A 243 8.01 -7.84 19.53
CA GLY A 243 7.77 -7.22 18.23
C GLY A 243 8.43 -7.97 17.06
N ASN A 244 8.42 -7.38 15.86
CA ASN A 244 9.09 -7.94 14.67
C ASN A 244 10.58 -8.15 14.97
N ASP A 245 11.09 -9.31 14.58
CA ASP A 245 12.49 -9.74 14.79
C ASP A 245 13.00 -9.56 16.24
N CYS A 246 12.07 -9.46 17.20
CA CYS A 246 12.31 -9.17 18.61
C CYS A 246 13.13 -7.88 18.87
N LEU A 247 13.02 -6.89 17.98
CA LEU A 247 13.82 -5.65 17.99
C LEU A 247 13.58 -4.75 19.22
N TYR A 248 12.45 -4.89 19.91
CA TYR A 248 12.09 -4.04 21.04
C TYR A 248 12.34 -4.73 22.38
N ASN A 249 12.89 -4.01 23.36
CA ASN A 249 13.08 -4.51 24.72
C ASN A 249 11.79 -4.33 25.54
N CYS A 250 11.48 -5.26 26.46
CA CYS A 250 10.45 -5.03 27.48
C CYS A 250 10.88 -3.90 28.45
N SER A 251 9.92 -3.06 28.86
CA SER A 251 10.21 -1.95 29.78
C SER A 251 10.73 -2.43 31.13
N GLN A 252 11.71 -1.71 31.68
CA GLN A 252 12.19 -1.92 33.05
C GLN A 252 11.12 -1.51 34.09
N ASN A 253 10.09 -0.78 33.66
CA ASN A 253 8.98 -0.31 34.48
C ASN A 253 7.72 -1.20 34.38
N CYS A 254 7.77 -2.32 33.65
CA CYS A 254 6.84 -3.42 33.86
C CYS A 254 6.87 -3.83 35.34
N ASN A 255 5.70 -4.16 35.91
CA ASN A 255 5.55 -4.55 37.32
C ASN A 255 6.49 -5.72 37.65
N VAL A 256 6.42 -6.79 36.84
CA VAL A 256 7.52 -7.77 36.73
C VAL A 256 8.57 -7.20 35.77
N THR A 257 9.72 -6.78 36.30
CA THR A 257 10.79 -6.09 35.57
C THR A 257 11.20 -6.79 34.28
N ARG A 258 11.16 -6.08 33.14
CA ARG A 258 11.48 -6.61 31.78
C ARG A 258 10.67 -7.84 31.38
N ARG A 259 9.49 -8.09 31.96
CA ARG A 259 8.62 -9.19 31.54
C ARG A 259 7.35 -8.64 30.89
N CYS A 260 7.22 -8.90 29.60
CA CYS A 260 6.14 -8.42 28.77
C CYS A 260 5.77 -9.45 27.69
N ASP A 261 4.56 -9.31 27.14
CA ASP A 261 4.09 -10.10 26.02
C ASP A 261 4.97 -9.90 24.77
N ARG A 262 5.48 -10.99 24.20
CA ARG A 262 6.40 -11.00 23.05
C ARG A 262 5.80 -10.47 21.75
N PHE A 263 4.47 -10.45 21.61
CA PHE A 263 3.80 -9.93 20.42
C PHE A 263 3.59 -8.41 20.50
N THR A 264 3.10 -7.92 21.64
CA THR A 264 2.60 -6.53 21.81
C THR A 264 3.46 -5.64 22.71
N GLY A 265 4.44 -6.20 23.43
CA GLY A 265 5.23 -5.49 24.43
C GLY A 265 4.47 -5.17 25.73
N LYS A 266 3.23 -5.66 25.88
CA LYS A 266 2.37 -5.38 27.04
C LYS A 266 2.96 -5.99 28.32
N CYS A 267 3.24 -5.17 29.33
CA CYS A 267 3.87 -5.61 30.56
C CYS A 267 2.99 -6.60 31.36
N GLU A 268 3.59 -7.71 31.83
CA GLU A 268 2.94 -8.64 32.75
C GLU A 268 2.71 -7.98 34.11
N GLY A 269 1.49 -8.07 34.63
CA GLY A 269 1.09 -7.42 35.89
C GLY A 269 0.98 -5.90 35.83
N GLY A 270 1.02 -5.28 34.64
CA GLY A 270 0.90 -3.83 34.47
C GLY A 270 2.20 -3.06 34.73
N CYS A 271 2.08 -1.81 35.19
CA CYS A 271 3.22 -0.90 35.40
C CYS A 271 3.57 -0.72 36.88
N LYS A 272 4.85 -0.42 37.14
CA LYS A 272 5.29 0.12 38.44
C LYS A 272 4.69 1.51 38.69
N PRO A 273 4.52 1.94 39.96
CA PRO A 273 4.01 3.27 40.30
C PRO A 273 4.74 4.40 39.56
N GLY A 274 3.98 5.39 39.08
CA GLY A 274 4.52 6.50 38.30
C GLY A 274 4.75 6.20 36.81
N TRP A 275 4.29 5.05 36.30
CA TRP A 275 4.37 4.69 34.87
C TRP A 275 3.01 4.20 34.34
N THR A 276 2.77 4.39 33.05
CA THR A 276 1.51 4.09 32.37
C THR A 276 1.70 3.69 30.89
N GLY A 277 0.60 3.38 30.21
CA GLY A 277 0.58 2.75 28.88
C GLY A 277 0.84 1.25 28.94
N ALA A 278 0.39 0.50 27.92
CA ALA A 278 0.50 -0.97 27.90
C ALA A 278 1.95 -1.49 28.06
N THR A 279 2.91 -0.76 27.48
CA THR A 279 4.35 -1.07 27.49
C THR A 279 5.11 -0.39 28.64
N CYS A 280 4.45 0.38 29.51
CA CYS A 280 5.06 1.09 30.65
C CYS A 280 6.29 1.96 30.29
N TYR A 281 6.26 2.63 29.13
CA TYR A 281 7.25 3.64 28.74
C TYR A 281 6.82 5.08 29.03
N GLN A 282 5.54 5.32 29.27
CA GLN A 282 5.03 6.66 29.58
C GLN A 282 5.18 6.93 31.07
N LYS A 283 5.96 7.94 31.46
CA LYS A 283 6.03 8.38 32.86
C LYS A 283 4.76 9.16 33.20
N GLN A 284 4.14 8.85 34.33
CA GLN A 284 2.91 9.47 34.79
C GLN A 284 3.20 10.86 35.38
N THR A 285 3.18 11.90 34.55
CA THR A 285 3.29 13.30 34.99
C THR A 285 2.00 13.77 35.64
N GLN A 286 1.78 13.37 36.89
CA GLN A 286 0.87 14.08 37.76
C GLN A 286 1.50 15.42 38.15
N ALA A 287 0.94 16.52 37.64
CA ALA A 287 0.76 17.67 38.50
C ALA A 287 -0.15 17.22 39.67
N PRO A 288 0.11 17.63 40.92
CA PRO A 288 -0.74 17.26 42.04
C PRO A 288 -2.15 17.81 41.81
N LEU A 289 -3.18 17.08 42.26
CA LEU A 289 -4.51 17.68 42.42
C LEU A 289 -4.41 18.72 43.55
N SER A 290 -4.24 20.00 43.20
CA SER A 290 -4.39 21.08 44.16
C SER A 290 -5.87 21.19 44.53
N CYS A 291 -6.20 20.82 45.77
CA CYS A 291 -7.52 20.99 46.35
C CYS A 291 -7.75 22.45 46.77
N ASP A 292 -7.66 23.38 45.82
CA ASP A 292 -8.04 24.80 45.96
C ASP A 292 -9.58 24.95 46.01
N ASN A 293 -10.18 24.30 47.02
CA ASN A 293 -11.59 24.34 47.36
C ASN A 293 -11.97 25.70 47.97
N ASN A 294 -11.89 26.78 47.20
CA ASN A 294 -12.28 28.12 47.68
C ASN A 294 -12.96 29.06 46.65
N ASN A 295 -13.15 28.68 45.38
CA ASN A 295 -13.73 29.60 44.37
C ASN A 295 -15.04 29.14 43.70
N PHE A 296 -15.52 27.91 43.94
CA PHE A 296 -16.78 27.43 43.33
C PHE A 296 -18.05 28.05 43.96
N SER A 297 -18.01 28.36 45.26
CA SER A 297 -19.15 28.94 45.99
C SER A 297 -19.47 30.37 45.54
N VAL A 298 -18.45 31.22 45.39
CA VAL A 298 -18.62 32.66 45.11
C VAL A 298 -19.26 32.90 43.75
N LEU A 299 -18.84 32.18 42.71
CA LEU A 299 -19.39 32.31 41.36
C LEU A 299 -20.89 31.95 41.31
N SER A 300 -21.31 30.90 42.02
CA SER A 300 -22.72 30.50 42.11
C SER A 300 -23.60 31.59 42.73
N ILE A 301 -23.11 32.23 43.81
CA ILE A 301 -23.82 33.34 44.47
C ILE A 301 -23.90 34.55 43.55
N VAL A 302 -22.82 34.94 42.87
CA VAL A 302 -22.81 36.10 41.95
C VAL A 302 -23.77 35.88 40.79
N VAL A 303 -23.75 34.72 40.14
CA VAL A 303 -24.69 34.40 39.04
C VAL A 303 -26.14 34.42 39.53
N SER A 304 -26.43 33.86 40.71
CA SER A 304 -27.76 33.88 41.31
C SER A 304 -28.27 35.30 41.56
N VAL A 305 -27.43 36.18 42.13
CA VAL A 305 -27.76 37.59 42.38
C VAL A 305 -28.00 38.33 41.06
N VAL A 306 -27.15 38.14 40.04
CA VAL A 306 -27.33 38.76 38.72
C VAL A 306 -28.65 38.33 38.06
N ILE A 307 -29.03 37.07 38.15
CA ILE A 307 -30.32 36.56 37.62
C ILE A 307 -31.51 37.19 38.37
N VAL A 308 -31.45 37.32 39.70
CA VAL A 308 -32.51 37.96 40.50
C VAL A 308 -32.62 39.46 40.21
N LEU A 309 -31.49 40.15 40.00
CA LEU A 309 -31.47 41.56 39.61
C LEU A 309 -32.01 41.76 38.19
N ALA A 310 -31.60 40.93 37.23
CA ALA A 310 -32.15 40.96 35.87
C ALA A 310 -33.66 40.67 35.85
N GLY A 311 -34.11 39.67 36.61
CA GLY A 311 -35.52 39.31 36.75
C GLY A 311 -36.38 40.39 37.41
N SER A 312 -35.87 41.08 38.43
CA SER A 312 -36.57 42.20 39.07
C SER A 312 -36.62 43.45 38.18
N VAL A 313 -35.54 43.75 37.44
CA VAL A 313 -35.55 44.80 36.41
C VAL A 313 -36.55 44.48 35.28
N MET A 314 -36.58 43.25 34.79
CA MET A 314 -37.57 42.82 33.77
C MET A 314 -39.00 42.97 34.27
N ASN A 315 -39.29 42.57 35.52
CA ASN A 315 -40.61 42.76 36.14
C ASN A 315 -40.95 44.25 36.32
N TYR A 316 -40.00 45.09 36.73
CA TYR A 316 -40.22 46.54 36.84
C TYR A 316 -40.51 47.18 35.47
N VAL A 317 -39.79 46.80 34.42
CA VAL A 317 -40.05 47.26 33.04
C VAL A 317 -41.42 46.78 32.54
N PHE A 318 -41.80 45.54 32.84
CA PHE A 318 -43.11 45.00 32.47
C PHE A 318 -44.27 45.70 33.21
N TRP A 319 -44.11 45.94 34.52
CA TRP A 319 -45.03 46.73 35.34
C TRP A 319 -45.17 48.16 34.82
N LYS A 320 -44.05 48.82 34.50
CA LYS A 320 -44.04 50.16 33.90
C LYS A 320 -44.76 50.20 32.54
N LYS A 321 -44.59 49.17 31.69
CA LYS A 321 -45.36 49.00 30.44
C LYS A 321 -46.86 48.80 30.71
N ARG A 322 -47.26 47.98 31.69
CA ARG A 322 -48.67 47.75 32.05
C ARG A 322 -49.36 49.03 32.54
N ASN A 323 -48.70 49.81 33.39
CA ASN A 323 -49.24 51.07 33.89
C ASN A 323 -49.34 52.15 32.78
N ALA A 324 -48.37 52.17 31.85
CA ALA A 324 -48.45 53.03 30.68
C ALA A 324 -49.65 52.66 29.77
N ALA A 325 -49.93 51.36 29.57
CA ALA A 325 -51.08 50.90 28.80
C ALA A 325 -52.42 51.35 29.41
N GLN A 326 -52.59 51.25 30.74
CA GLN A 326 -53.80 51.71 31.43
C GLN A 326 -54.03 53.23 31.33
N THR A 327 -52.97 54.01 31.11
CA THR A 327 -53.06 55.47 30.93
C THR A 327 -53.59 55.85 29.53
N SER A 328 -53.50 54.95 28.55
CA SER A 328 -54.03 55.17 27.19
C SER A 328 -55.55 54.98 27.12
N GLN A 329 -56.05 53.88 27.69
CA GLN A 329 -57.46 53.49 27.55
C GLN A 329 -58.44 54.47 28.24
N LYS A 330 -57.98 55.27 29.20
CA LYS A 330 -58.76 56.35 29.79
C LYS A 330 -58.96 57.58 28.90
N ARG A 331 -58.23 57.70 27.78
CA ARG A 331 -58.29 58.87 26.88
C ARG A 331 -59.15 58.65 25.62
N HIS A 332 -59.21 57.41 25.12
CA HIS A 332 -60.09 57.07 23.98
C HIS A 332 -61.59 57.01 24.32
N THR A 333 -61.94 56.83 25.60
CA THR A 333 -63.35 56.68 26.03
C THR A 333 -64.13 58.00 25.99
N GLU A 334 -63.46 59.16 26.03
CA GLU A 334 -64.11 60.48 26.01
C GLU A 334 -64.24 61.07 24.59
N GLU A 335 -63.53 60.51 23.60
CA GLU A 335 -63.57 60.98 22.21
C GLU A 335 -64.62 60.21 21.37
N PHE A 336 -64.79 58.91 21.65
CA PHE A 336 -65.75 58.03 20.94
C PHE A 336 -67.24 58.36 21.21
N VAL A 337 -67.54 59.26 22.14
CA VAL A 337 -68.92 59.73 22.41
C VAL A 337 -69.38 60.75 21.36
N THR A 338 -68.47 61.50 20.76
CA THR A 338 -68.79 62.69 19.95
C THR A 338 -69.05 62.36 18.47
N GLU A 339 -68.39 61.34 17.92
CA GLU A 339 -68.47 60.99 16.49
C GLU A 339 -69.64 60.05 16.16
N ASN A 340 -70.16 59.31 17.15
CA ASN A 340 -71.29 58.37 16.95
C ASN A 340 -72.67 59.06 16.78
N VAL A 341 -72.72 60.40 16.81
CA VAL A 341 -73.95 61.19 16.67
C VAL A 341 -74.23 61.58 15.20
N THR A 342 -73.21 61.66 14.35
CA THR A 342 -73.30 62.25 13.00
C THR A 342 -73.48 61.24 11.85
N LEU A 343 -73.35 59.92 12.10
CA LEU A 343 -73.37 58.90 11.03
C LEU A 343 -74.50 57.85 11.16
N ARG A 344 -75.64 58.21 11.76
CA ARG A 344 -76.85 57.36 11.82
C ARG A 344 -78.12 58.05 11.29
N GLN A 345 -78.01 58.67 10.12
CA GLN A 345 -79.14 58.92 9.24
C GLN A 345 -78.85 58.27 7.88
N THR A 346 -79.87 57.63 7.29
CA THR A 346 -79.83 56.79 6.06
C THR A 346 -79.06 55.46 6.19
N THR A 347 -79.58 54.28 5.83
CA THR A 347 -80.99 53.81 5.74
C THR A 347 -81.06 52.27 5.84
N ASN A 348 -82.16 51.73 6.39
CA ASN A 348 -82.59 50.30 6.31
C ASN A 348 -83.35 50.04 4.97
N PRO A 349 -83.92 48.83 4.68
CA PRO A 349 -83.78 47.48 5.28
C PRO A 349 -83.11 46.52 4.25
N GLU A 350 -83.30 45.20 4.07
CA GLU A 350 -84.12 44.05 4.56
C GLU A 350 -83.14 42.84 4.67
N ASP A 351 -83.20 41.87 5.59
CA ASP A 351 -84.19 40.83 5.96
C ASP A 351 -84.66 39.86 4.85
N ASN A 352 -84.02 38.68 4.72
CA ASN A 352 -84.70 37.42 5.08
C ASN A 352 -83.81 36.16 5.23
N SER A 353 -84.43 35.09 5.73
CA SER A 353 -83.84 33.89 6.36
C SER A 353 -83.85 32.60 5.50
N ALA A 354 -83.22 31.54 6.03
CA ALA A 354 -83.26 30.09 5.66
C ALA A 354 -82.48 29.63 4.38
N GLN A 355 -81.62 28.57 4.35
CA GLN A 355 -81.68 27.13 4.77
C GLN A 355 -82.33 26.25 3.65
N TYR A 356 -81.86 25.07 3.19
CA TYR A 356 -81.16 23.86 3.74
C TYR A 356 -80.12 23.29 2.71
N THR A 357 -79.00 22.59 3.05
CA THR A 357 -78.76 21.09 3.21
C THR A 357 -78.84 20.31 1.86
N GLU A 358 -78.05 19.27 1.46
CA GLU A 358 -77.39 18.05 2.03
C GLU A 358 -75.90 17.88 1.54
N LEU A 359 -74.93 17.28 2.26
CA LEU A 359 -74.61 15.84 2.57
C LEU A 359 -74.31 14.90 1.37
N GLN A 360 -73.05 14.46 1.19
CA GLN A 360 -72.59 13.05 1.39
C GLN A 360 -71.03 12.89 1.36
N GLU A 361 -70.49 11.66 1.23
CA GLU A 361 -69.17 11.21 1.75
C GLU A 361 -68.11 10.74 0.69
N VAL A 362 -67.00 10.13 1.19
CA VAL A 362 -66.00 9.24 0.54
C VAL A 362 -64.80 9.91 -0.19
N GLY A 363 -63.52 9.49 -0.04
CA GLY A 363 -62.91 8.63 0.98
C GLY A 363 -61.64 7.82 0.58
N LYS A 364 -60.43 8.23 1.07
CA LYS A 364 -59.14 7.46 1.10
C LYS A 364 -58.54 7.08 -0.29
N PRO A 365 -57.36 6.38 -0.43
CA PRO A 365 -56.39 5.84 0.56
C PRO A 365 -54.88 6.19 0.32
N ASN A 366 -54.00 5.65 1.19
CA ASN A 366 -52.56 5.40 0.96
C ASN A 366 -52.34 3.90 0.61
N THR A 367 -51.22 3.53 -0.02
CA THR A 367 -50.73 2.13 -0.12
C THR A 367 -49.19 2.01 -0.11
N TYR A 368 -48.72 0.81 0.24
CA TYR A 368 -47.35 0.28 0.29
C TYR A 368 -47.41 -1.12 -0.37
N GLU A 369 -46.36 -1.59 -1.07
CA GLU A 369 -45.91 -3.02 -1.08
C GLU A 369 -44.66 -3.26 -1.97
N ASP A 370 -44.29 -4.54 -2.14
CA ASP A 370 -42.91 -5.05 -2.24
C ASP A 370 -42.54 -5.78 -3.57
N LEU A 371 -41.27 -6.21 -3.65
CA LEU A 371 -40.71 -7.35 -4.43
C LEU A 371 -40.62 -7.30 -5.97
N HIS A 372 -39.43 -7.66 -6.49
CA HIS A 372 -39.23 -8.75 -7.46
C HIS A 372 -37.75 -9.19 -7.57
N THR A 373 -37.47 -10.29 -8.29
CA THR A 373 -36.17 -10.99 -8.33
C THR A 373 -35.92 -11.67 -9.69
N TYR A 374 -34.65 -11.99 -9.98
CA TYR A 374 -34.12 -12.89 -11.03
C TYR A 374 -33.87 -12.42 -12.48
N SER A 375 -32.72 -12.89 -12.98
CA SER A 375 -32.33 -13.26 -14.37
C SER A 375 -32.39 -12.26 -15.52
N ASN A 376 -31.20 -11.91 -16.02
CA ASN A 376 -30.64 -12.54 -17.24
C ASN A 376 -29.12 -12.74 -17.07
#